data_AF-A0AAV4G359-F1
#
_entry.id   AF-A0AAV4G359-F1
#
_cell.length_a   1.000
_cell.length_b   1.000
_cell.length_c   1.000
_cell.angle_alpha   90.00
_cell.angle_beta   90.00
_cell.angle_gamma   90.00
#
_symmetry.space_group_name_H-M   'P 1'
#
loop_
_entity.id
_entity.type
_entity.pdbx_description
1 polymer ?
#
loop_
_entity_poly.entity_id
_entity_poly.type
_entity_poly.pdbx_seq_one_letter_code
_entity_poly.pdbx_strand_id
1 'polypeptide(L)'
;MVVLHQLSQGYRCGTCGDPWDGVRENEAGGRFATGQISRAYRQGAHINVTIQLTANHKGFFEFKLCPVNDASVKATQVCLDQHVLSLADGSGTRYGITTAMGSRDMTVALVLPADVTCTQCVLQWRYHAGNSWGTNADDGVSCVGCGPQEEFYGCADIQIVPPGEPVPTTILDGPNESGSQGTSATSQQSWQSQSGNNAAAETGNSGNTAGASGNGVSSVAVSRTTGQLAVGSGSGGSPVTVSGGGNSGTVSSGGNTSGPTSVNGDNMVCQGVRNSLDTWCQLNCQRGYCPASHCSCTPGQYTHANPQPTTGCRGAGIYADLPGYNAWCRSNCAQHYCPSSLCVCT
;
A
#
# COMPACT_ATOMS: atom_id res chain seq x y z
N MET A 1 1.69 11.83 0.69
CA MET A 1 1.85 12.08 2.15
C MET A 1 1.55 10.78 2.88
N VAL A 2 2.35 9.72 2.67
CA VAL A 2 2.14 8.46 3.42
C VAL A 2 3.47 7.86 3.89
N VAL A 3 4.58 8.02 3.15
CA VAL A 3 5.92 7.55 3.59
C VAL A 3 6.33 8.12 4.96
N LEU A 4 6.16 9.43 5.19
CA LEU A 4 6.59 10.07 6.44
C LEU A 4 5.84 9.54 7.68
N HIS A 5 4.54 9.25 7.54
CA HIS A 5 3.77 8.67 8.65
C HIS A 5 4.27 7.27 8.96
N GLN A 6 4.40 6.43 7.91
CA GLN A 6 4.92 5.07 8.04
C GLN A 6 6.31 5.07 8.69
N LEU A 7 7.21 5.94 8.25
CA LEU A 7 8.53 6.12 8.86
C LEU A 7 8.46 6.48 10.35
N SER A 8 7.56 7.40 10.75
CA SER A 8 7.39 7.77 12.16
C SER A 8 6.94 6.59 13.04
N GLN A 9 6.32 5.57 12.43
CA GLN A 9 5.88 4.34 13.08
C GLN A 9 6.88 3.18 12.89
N GLY A 10 8.14 3.48 12.56
CA GLY A 10 9.18 2.46 12.32
C GLY A 10 8.98 1.70 11.02
N TYR A 11 8.41 2.37 10.01
CA TYR A 11 8.04 1.81 8.70
C TYR A 11 7.04 0.64 8.78
N ARG A 12 6.14 0.70 9.77
CA ARG A 12 5.11 -0.31 10.01
C ARG A 12 3.76 0.14 9.46
N CYS A 13 2.98 -0.83 9.01
CA CYS A 13 1.58 -0.67 8.59
C CYS A 13 0.72 -1.74 9.25
N GLY A 14 -0.58 -1.49 9.36
CA GLY A 14 -1.52 -2.55 9.67
C GLY A 14 -1.63 -3.58 8.56
N THR A 15 -2.04 -4.80 8.91
CA THR A 15 -2.03 -5.94 7.99
C THR A 15 -2.85 -5.65 6.74
N CYS A 16 -3.96 -4.92 6.88
CA CYS A 16 -4.88 -4.60 5.80
C CYS A 16 -4.87 -3.10 5.43
N GLY A 17 -3.77 -2.40 5.72
CA GLY A 17 -3.53 -1.01 5.25
C GLY A 17 -3.91 0.08 6.24
N ASP A 18 -4.46 -0.30 7.40
CA ASP A 18 -4.74 0.65 8.48
C ASP A 18 -3.45 1.31 9.01
N PRO A 19 -3.53 2.55 9.53
CA PRO A 19 -2.41 3.17 10.23
C PRO A 19 -1.91 2.30 11.38
N TRP A 20 -0.60 2.22 11.54
CA TRP A 20 0.00 1.38 12.59
C TRP A 20 -0.46 1.79 14.00
N ASP A 21 -0.54 3.08 14.24
CA ASP A 21 -0.98 3.76 15.47
C ASP A 21 -2.49 4.07 15.50
N GLY A 22 -3.26 3.54 14.54
CA GLY A 22 -4.69 3.78 14.40
C GLY A 22 -5.57 2.58 14.75
N VAL A 23 -6.88 2.82 14.69
CA VAL A 23 -7.90 1.76 14.74
C VAL A 23 -7.76 0.88 13.50
N ARG A 24 -7.87 -0.43 13.68
CA ARG A 24 -7.73 -1.44 12.62
C ARG A 24 -9.09 -1.78 12.02
N GLU A 25 -9.60 -0.87 11.19
CA GLU A 25 -10.94 -0.98 10.62
C GLU A 25 -11.04 -2.05 9.52
N ASN A 26 -9.92 -2.39 8.87
CA ASN A 26 -9.85 -3.34 7.77
C ASN A 26 -9.34 -4.74 8.19
N GLU A 27 -9.05 -4.93 9.48
CA GLU A 27 -8.69 -6.23 10.06
C GLU A 27 -9.87 -6.82 10.85
N ALA A 28 -9.89 -8.14 11.09
CA ALA A 28 -10.97 -8.81 11.83
C ALA A 28 -11.34 -8.07 13.14
N GLY A 29 -12.65 -7.87 13.33
CA GLY A 29 -13.21 -7.05 14.42
C GLY A 29 -13.32 -5.55 14.09
N GLY A 30 -12.74 -5.09 12.99
CA GLY A 30 -12.92 -3.75 12.42
C GLY A 30 -14.20 -3.63 11.59
N ARG A 31 -14.61 -2.40 11.29
CA ARG A 31 -15.87 -2.10 10.59
C ARG A 31 -16.00 -2.76 9.22
N PHE A 32 -14.90 -2.91 8.49
CA PHE A 32 -14.92 -3.39 7.10
C PHE A 32 -14.59 -4.88 6.97
N ALA A 33 -13.95 -5.48 7.97
CA ALA A 33 -13.64 -6.91 8.00
C ALA A 33 -14.83 -7.72 8.54
N THR A 34 -15.86 -7.89 7.71
CA THR A 34 -17.10 -8.56 8.08
C THR A 34 -17.02 -10.09 8.02
N GLY A 35 -15.94 -10.65 7.45
CA GLY A 35 -15.82 -12.08 7.18
C GLY A 35 -16.63 -12.55 5.97
N GLN A 36 -17.23 -11.63 5.22
CA GLN A 36 -17.96 -11.97 4.00
C GLN A 36 -16.99 -12.45 2.93
N ILE A 37 -17.12 -13.72 2.56
CA ILE A 37 -16.38 -14.29 1.44
C ILE A 37 -16.79 -13.53 0.17
N SER A 38 -15.79 -13.02 -0.54
CA SER A 38 -15.95 -12.25 -1.78
C SER A 38 -15.90 -13.14 -3.03
N ARG A 39 -15.18 -14.26 -2.95
CA ARG A 39 -15.14 -15.29 -4.00
C ARG A 39 -14.64 -16.62 -3.43
N ALA A 40 -15.08 -17.72 -4.04
CA ALA A 40 -14.55 -19.05 -3.77
C ALA A 40 -13.73 -19.56 -4.97
N TYR A 41 -12.65 -20.29 -4.69
CA TYR A 41 -11.74 -20.85 -5.67
C TYR A 41 -11.40 -22.30 -5.30
N ARG A 42 -10.74 -23.00 -6.23
CA ARG A 42 -10.14 -24.31 -5.97
C ARG A 42 -8.66 -24.14 -5.62
N GLN A 43 -8.12 -24.95 -4.71
CA GLN A 43 -6.69 -24.97 -4.43
C GLN A 43 -5.88 -25.20 -5.72
N GLY A 44 -4.72 -24.56 -5.85
CA GLY A 44 -3.91 -24.63 -7.07
C GLY A 44 -4.46 -23.87 -8.29
N ALA A 45 -5.61 -23.21 -8.19
CA ALA A 45 -6.19 -22.49 -9.32
C ALA A 45 -5.37 -21.27 -9.72
N HIS A 46 -5.37 -20.99 -11.03
CA HIS A 46 -4.97 -19.70 -11.56
C HIS A 46 -6.13 -18.72 -11.39
N ILE A 47 -5.89 -17.57 -10.78
CA ILE A 47 -6.91 -16.56 -10.50
C ILE A 47 -6.50 -15.22 -11.08
N ASN A 48 -7.49 -14.44 -11.51
CA ASN A 48 -7.32 -13.04 -11.88
C ASN A 48 -7.74 -12.16 -10.70
N VAL A 49 -6.83 -11.31 -10.22
CA VAL A 49 -7.13 -10.27 -9.24
C VAL A 49 -7.10 -8.90 -9.92
N THR A 50 -8.09 -8.06 -9.62
CA THR A 50 -8.20 -6.72 -10.21
C THR A 50 -7.89 -5.66 -9.16
N ILE A 51 -6.96 -4.77 -9.50
CA ILE A 51 -6.53 -3.65 -8.66
C ILE A 51 -6.90 -2.36 -9.39
N GLN A 52 -7.71 -1.53 -8.75
CA GLN A 52 -7.96 -0.18 -9.26
C GLN A 52 -6.80 0.73 -8.86
N LEU A 53 -5.85 0.94 -9.78
CA LEU A 53 -4.71 1.83 -9.55
C LEU A 53 -5.09 3.27 -9.90
N THR A 54 -5.47 4.05 -8.89
CA THR A 54 -5.87 5.46 -9.07
C THR A 54 -4.68 6.39 -9.29
N ALA A 55 -3.52 6.08 -8.69
CA ALA A 55 -2.27 6.82 -8.86
C ALA A 55 -1.09 5.86 -9.04
N ASN A 56 -0.33 6.05 -10.12
CA ASN A 56 0.83 5.22 -10.42
C ASN A 56 2.11 5.79 -9.79
N HIS A 57 2.55 5.16 -8.70
CA HIS A 57 3.77 5.49 -7.97
C HIS A 57 4.95 4.55 -8.31
N LYS A 58 4.90 3.81 -9.43
CA LYS A 58 5.89 2.80 -9.85
C LYS A 58 6.07 1.71 -8.78
N GLY A 59 7.11 0.87 -8.88
CA GLY A 59 7.42 -0.13 -7.87
C GLY A 59 6.81 -1.48 -8.23
N PHE A 60 6.16 -2.16 -7.28
CA PHE A 60 5.58 -3.48 -7.54
C PHE A 60 4.40 -3.84 -6.63
N PHE A 61 3.51 -4.69 -7.15
CA PHE A 61 2.52 -5.41 -6.34
C PHE A 61 3.08 -6.75 -5.87
N GLU A 62 2.71 -7.17 -4.67
CA GLU A 62 2.98 -8.50 -4.11
C GLU A 62 1.71 -9.00 -3.42
N PHE A 63 1.47 -10.30 -3.48
CA PHE A 63 0.24 -10.92 -2.97
C PHE A 63 0.58 -12.04 -1.99
N LYS A 64 -0.17 -12.12 -0.90
CA LYS A 64 0.02 -13.11 0.16
C LYS A 64 -1.32 -13.66 0.62
N LEU A 65 -1.30 -14.86 1.18
CA LEU A 65 -2.52 -15.55 1.62
C LEU A 65 -2.35 -16.07 3.05
N CYS A 66 -3.41 -15.97 3.85
CA CYS A 66 -3.44 -16.58 5.18
C CYS A 66 -4.75 -17.36 5.37
N PRO A 67 -4.71 -18.69 5.60
CA PRO A 67 -5.88 -19.51 5.85
C PRO A 67 -6.36 -19.36 7.31
N VAL A 68 -7.04 -18.26 7.61
CA VAL A 68 -7.46 -17.92 8.99
C VAL A 68 -8.58 -18.83 9.51
N ASN A 69 -9.52 -19.22 8.65
CA ASN A 69 -10.66 -20.11 8.94
C ASN A 69 -11.65 -19.63 10.02
N ASP A 70 -11.48 -18.41 10.52
CA ASP A 70 -12.34 -17.77 11.52
C ASP A 70 -12.38 -16.26 11.28
N ALA A 71 -13.57 -15.73 10.98
CA ALA A 71 -13.76 -14.30 10.70
C ALA A 71 -13.50 -13.37 11.89
N SER A 72 -13.43 -13.90 13.10
CA SER A 72 -13.11 -13.13 14.30
C SER A 72 -11.60 -13.05 14.57
N VAL A 73 -10.79 -13.84 13.86
CA VAL A 73 -9.34 -13.91 14.05
C VAL A 73 -8.64 -13.03 13.03
N LYS A 74 -7.68 -12.22 13.49
CA LYS A 74 -6.88 -11.37 12.61
C LYS A 74 -5.84 -12.17 11.86
N ALA A 75 -5.75 -11.99 10.55
CA ALA A 75 -4.58 -12.42 9.79
C ALA A 75 -3.33 -11.71 10.31
N THR A 76 -2.24 -12.46 10.43
CA THR A 76 -0.94 -11.93 10.87
C THR A 76 0.06 -11.95 9.73
N GLN A 77 1.04 -11.06 9.77
CA GLN A 77 2.11 -11.07 8.77
C GLN A 77 2.88 -12.39 8.75
N VAL A 78 3.07 -13.02 9.92
CA VAL A 78 3.70 -14.35 10.05
C VAL A 78 2.95 -15.42 9.25
N CYS A 79 1.62 -15.41 9.30
CA CYS A 79 0.80 -16.33 8.51
C CYS A 79 0.86 -16.01 7.01
N LEU A 80 0.74 -14.73 6.66
CA LEU A 80 0.79 -14.28 5.26
C LEU A 80 2.14 -14.59 4.59
N ASP A 81 3.24 -14.44 5.33
CA ASP A 81 4.60 -14.71 4.84
C ASP A 81 4.85 -16.20 4.56
N GLN A 82 4.00 -17.10 5.07
CA GLN A 82 4.06 -18.54 4.73
C GLN A 82 3.52 -18.83 3.32
N HIS A 83 2.69 -17.95 2.75
CA HIS A 83 2.07 -18.16 1.45
C HIS A 83 2.13 -16.91 0.57
N VAL A 84 3.34 -16.52 0.18
CA VAL A 84 3.55 -15.53 -0.89
C VAL A 84 3.15 -16.14 -2.23
N LEU A 85 2.24 -15.48 -2.95
CA LEU A 85 1.67 -16.03 -4.18
C LEU A 85 2.56 -15.72 -5.39
N SER A 86 2.70 -16.73 -6.26
CA SER A 86 3.41 -16.61 -7.53
C SER A 86 2.51 -16.01 -8.60
N LEU A 87 3.13 -15.23 -9.49
CA LEU A 87 2.52 -14.78 -10.74
C LEU A 87 2.34 -15.98 -11.68
N ALA A 88 1.19 -16.03 -12.34
CA ALA A 88 0.81 -17.14 -13.22
C ALA A 88 1.70 -17.28 -14.46
N ASP A 89 2.43 -16.23 -14.83
CA ASP A 89 3.40 -16.24 -15.94
C ASP A 89 4.78 -16.81 -15.54
N GLY A 90 4.97 -17.16 -14.27
CA GLY A 90 6.22 -17.70 -13.75
C GLY A 90 7.33 -16.67 -13.53
N SER A 91 7.05 -15.37 -13.65
CA SER A 91 8.05 -14.30 -13.49
C SER A 91 8.48 -14.03 -12.04
N GLY A 92 7.86 -14.71 -11.07
CA GLY A 92 8.17 -14.60 -9.64
C GLY A 92 6.95 -14.19 -8.83
N THR A 93 7.16 -13.40 -7.77
CA THR A 93 6.11 -12.98 -6.83
C THR A 93 5.79 -11.48 -6.87
N ARG A 94 6.54 -10.72 -7.67
CA ARG A 94 6.44 -9.25 -7.72
C ARG A 94 6.02 -8.78 -9.10
N TYR A 95 4.84 -8.21 -9.18
CA TYR A 95 4.32 -7.66 -10.42
C TYR A 95 4.77 -6.21 -10.58
N GLY A 96 5.67 -5.95 -11.53
CA GLY A 96 6.29 -4.63 -11.72
C GLY A 96 5.32 -3.57 -12.24
N ILE A 97 5.32 -2.39 -11.60
CA ILE A 97 4.55 -1.22 -12.00
C ILE A 97 5.47 -0.21 -12.67
N THR A 98 5.25 0.02 -13.95
CA THR A 98 6.02 0.96 -14.76
C THR A 98 5.23 2.24 -15.02
N THR A 99 5.94 3.33 -15.34
CA THR A 99 5.33 4.62 -15.70
C THR A 99 4.35 4.48 -16.88
N ALA A 100 4.67 3.65 -17.87
CA ALA A 100 3.87 3.48 -19.08
C ALA A 100 2.48 2.89 -18.81
N MET A 101 2.27 2.27 -17.65
CA MET A 101 0.98 1.67 -17.31
C MET A 101 -0.07 2.71 -16.91
N GLY A 102 0.34 3.88 -16.42
CA GLY A 102 -0.56 4.95 -15.97
C GLY A 102 -1.48 4.51 -14.83
N SER A 103 -2.55 5.27 -14.61
CA SER A 103 -3.64 4.93 -13.69
C SER A 103 -4.74 4.18 -14.46
N ARG A 104 -5.11 2.99 -13.99
CA ARG A 104 -6.12 2.12 -14.60
C ARG A 104 -6.47 0.94 -13.70
N ASP A 105 -7.50 0.20 -14.08
CA ASP A 105 -7.74 -1.13 -13.52
C ASP A 105 -6.71 -2.12 -14.08
N MET A 106 -6.05 -2.82 -13.17
CA MET A 106 -4.95 -3.73 -13.43
C MET A 106 -5.38 -5.15 -13.09
N THR A 107 -5.37 -6.05 -14.07
CA THR A 107 -5.57 -7.47 -13.81
C THR A 107 -4.23 -8.17 -13.66
N VAL A 108 -4.02 -8.83 -12.53
CA VAL A 108 -2.83 -9.64 -12.25
C VAL A 108 -3.26 -11.09 -12.11
N ALA A 109 -2.61 -11.98 -12.86
CA ALA A 109 -2.87 -13.41 -12.78
C ALA A 109 -1.94 -14.06 -11.74
N LEU A 110 -2.52 -14.78 -10.78
CA LEU A 110 -1.83 -15.42 -9.66
C LEU A 110 -2.10 -16.92 -9.65
N VAL A 111 -1.25 -17.68 -8.96
CA VAL A 111 -1.46 -19.10 -8.66
C VAL A 111 -1.72 -19.27 -7.17
N LEU A 112 -2.88 -19.83 -6.81
CA LEU A 112 -3.18 -20.21 -5.44
C LEU A 112 -2.33 -21.42 -5.01
N PRO A 113 -1.95 -21.56 -3.73
CA PRO A 113 -1.16 -22.70 -3.28
C PRO A 113 -1.92 -24.01 -3.50
N ALA A 114 -1.20 -25.05 -3.93
CA ALA A 114 -1.80 -26.35 -4.25
C ALA A 114 -2.15 -27.18 -3.02
N ASP A 115 -1.67 -26.78 -1.85
CA ASP A 115 -1.76 -27.45 -0.56
C ASP A 115 -2.54 -26.64 0.49
N VAL A 116 -3.14 -25.52 0.10
CA VAL A 116 -3.93 -24.66 1.00
C VAL A 116 -5.42 -24.77 0.66
N THR A 117 -6.21 -25.05 1.68
CA THR A 117 -7.66 -24.88 1.69
C THR A 117 -8.06 -24.01 2.88
N CYS A 118 -9.22 -23.35 2.77
CA CYS A 118 -9.74 -22.54 3.85
C CYS A 118 -11.23 -22.28 3.68
N THR A 119 -11.96 -22.28 4.80
CA THR A 119 -13.35 -21.77 4.87
C THR A 119 -13.37 -20.25 4.77
N GLN A 120 -12.32 -19.60 5.24
CA GLN A 120 -12.03 -18.19 5.04
C GLN A 120 -10.50 -17.98 5.03
N CYS A 121 -10.00 -17.43 3.93
CA CYS A 121 -8.64 -16.95 3.79
C CYS A 121 -8.66 -15.43 3.67
N VAL A 122 -7.62 -14.79 4.19
CA VAL A 122 -7.32 -13.39 3.90
C VAL A 122 -6.28 -13.34 2.77
N LEU A 123 -6.67 -12.80 1.63
CA LEU A 123 -5.78 -12.44 0.52
C LEU A 123 -5.31 -11.01 0.71
N GLN A 124 -4.03 -10.81 1.00
CA GLN A 124 -3.40 -9.50 1.14
C GLN A 124 -2.78 -9.09 -0.20
N TRP A 125 -3.18 -7.91 -0.68
CA TRP A 125 -2.44 -7.15 -1.68
C TRP A 125 -1.53 -6.16 -0.98
N ARG A 126 -0.28 -6.08 -1.42
CA ARG A 126 0.67 -5.03 -1.05
C ARG A 126 1.12 -4.29 -2.31
N TYR A 127 1.17 -2.98 -2.24
CA TYR A 127 1.84 -2.13 -3.21
C TYR A 127 3.01 -1.41 -2.56
N HIS A 128 4.21 -1.82 -2.94
CA HIS A 128 5.44 -1.10 -2.62
C HIS A 128 5.70 -0.10 -3.76
N ALA A 129 5.49 1.19 -3.50
CA ALA A 129 5.78 2.24 -4.46
C ALA A 129 7.28 2.29 -4.81
N GLY A 130 7.66 3.03 -5.84
CA GLY A 130 9.05 3.10 -6.30
C GLY A 130 9.43 4.43 -6.91
N ASN A 131 8.80 5.51 -6.47
CA ASN A 131 9.00 6.86 -7.00
C ASN A 131 9.69 7.81 -6.02
N SER A 132 9.96 7.39 -4.78
CA SER A 132 10.66 8.22 -3.79
C SER A 132 12.17 7.97 -3.85
N TRP A 133 12.96 9.02 -3.65
CA TRP A 133 14.39 8.87 -3.44
C TRP A 133 14.66 8.34 -2.04
N GLY A 134 15.55 7.36 -1.91
CA GLY A 134 16.01 6.85 -0.63
C GLY A 134 17.33 6.13 -0.74
N THR A 135 17.78 5.55 0.36
CA THR A 135 19.02 4.78 0.46
C THR A 135 18.72 3.43 1.07
N ASN A 136 19.16 2.37 0.42
CA ASN A 136 19.04 1.02 0.94
C ASN A 136 19.87 0.87 2.21
N ALA A 137 19.31 0.22 3.22
CA ALA A 137 20.01 -0.02 4.49
C ALA A 137 21.15 -1.04 4.33
N ASP A 138 20.99 -2.00 3.43
CA ASP A 138 21.87 -3.17 3.33
C ASP A 138 23.18 -2.89 2.57
N ASP A 139 23.10 -2.10 1.49
CA ASP A 139 24.23 -1.82 0.60
C ASP A 139 24.58 -0.33 0.48
N GLY A 140 23.80 0.56 1.12
CA GLY A 140 24.02 2.00 1.09
C GLY A 140 23.76 2.66 -0.27
N VAL A 141 23.16 1.95 -1.24
CA VAL A 141 22.88 2.51 -2.56
C VAL A 141 21.73 3.50 -2.48
N SER A 142 21.95 4.71 -3.00
CA SER A 142 20.92 5.75 -3.09
C SER A 142 20.37 5.87 -4.52
N CYS A 143 19.05 5.80 -4.66
CA CYS A 143 18.37 5.90 -5.94
C CYS A 143 16.88 6.24 -5.77
N VAL A 144 16.20 6.54 -6.89
CA VAL A 144 14.73 6.53 -6.93
C VAL A 144 14.24 5.09 -6.82
N GLY A 145 13.39 4.80 -5.82
CA GLY A 145 12.93 3.46 -5.49
C GLY A 145 13.81 2.72 -4.48
N CYS A 146 14.95 3.29 -4.07
CA CYS A 146 15.79 2.74 -3.01
C CYS A 146 15.27 3.17 -1.62
N GLY A 147 15.61 2.38 -0.59
CA GLY A 147 15.20 2.65 0.79
C GLY A 147 13.68 2.61 1.01
N PRO A 148 13.19 3.24 2.09
CA PRO A 148 11.75 3.27 2.39
C PRO A 148 10.93 3.94 1.29
N GLN A 149 9.83 3.31 0.91
CA GLN A 149 8.89 3.78 -0.11
C GLN A 149 7.49 3.92 0.49
N GLU A 150 6.54 4.38 -0.32
CA GLU A 150 5.15 4.40 0.13
C GLU A 150 4.57 2.99 0.07
N GLU A 151 3.96 2.53 1.15
CA GLU A 151 3.31 1.22 1.20
C GLU A 151 1.80 1.37 1.18
N PHE A 152 1.13 0.55 0.39
CA PHE A 152 -0.32 0.39 0.45
C PHE A 152 -0.65 -1.08 0.63
N TYR A 153 -1.72 -1.36 1.36
CA TYR A 153 -2.22 -2.70 1.57
C TYR A 153 -3.73 -2.73 1.39
N GLY A 154 -4.23 -3.90 0.99
CA GLY A 154 -5.65 -4.20 0.98
C GLY A 154 -5.85 -5.69 1.26
N CYS A 155 -7.00 -6.04 1.83
CA CYS A 155 -7.35 -7.43 2.14
C CYS A 155 -8.69 -7.79 1.52
N ALA A 156 -8.84 -9.05 1.12
CA ALA A 156 -10.10 -9.63 0.72
C ALA A 156 -10.28 -11.01 1.38
N ASP A 157 -11.47 -11.28 1.88
CA ASP A 157 -11.85 -12.60 2.38
C ASP A 157 -12.26 -13.49 1.19
N ILE A 158 -11.59 -14.64 1.02
CA ILE A 158 -11.88 -15.62 -0.04
C ILE A 158 -12.01 -17.02 0.55
N GLN A 159 -12.60 -17.96 -0.20
CA GLN A 159 -12.67 -19.37 0.18
C GLN A 159 -11.86 -20.21 -0.80
N ILE A 160 -11.17 -21.25 -0.31
CA ILE A 160 -10.43 -22.18 -1.15
C ILE A 160 -10.84 -23.62 -0.80
N VAL A 161 -11.43 -24.31 -1.77
CA VAL A 161 -11.91 -25.69 -1.64
C VAL A 161 -10.91 -26.70 -2.23
N PRO A 162 -10.87 -27.95 -1.73
CA PRO A 162 -10.02 -29.00 -2.27
C PRO A 162 -10.42 -29.44 -3.68
N PRO A 163 -9.60 -30.26 -4.37
CA PRO A 163 -9.94 -30.81 -5.67
C PRO A 163 -11.17 -31.72 -5.58
N GLY A 164 -12.04 -31.67 -6.58
CA GLY A 164 -13.28 -32.47 -6.61
C GLY A 164 -14.46 -31.88 -5.84
N GLU A 165 -14.26 -30.94 -4.90
CA GLU A 165 -15.38 -30.27 -4.23
C GLU A 165 -16.04 -29.20 -5.11
N PRO A 166 -17.37 -29.00 -5.07
CA PRO A 166 -18.02 -27.90 -5.76
C PRO A 166 -17.52 -26.56 -5.23
N VAL A 167 -17.19 -25.64 -6.13
CA VAL A 167 -16.88 -24.25 -5.76
C VAL A 167 -18.22 -23.54 -5.49
N PRO A 168 -18.45 -22.96 -4.30
CA PRO A 168 -19.68 -22.23 -4.03
C PRO A 168 -19.89 -21.07 -5.02
N THR A 169 -20.99 -21.10 -5.76
CA THR A 169 -21.33 -20.11 -6.81
C THR A 169 -22.20 -18.95 -6.31
N THR A 170 -22.67 -18.97 -5.06
CA THR A 170 -23.57 -17.94 -4.51
C THR A 170 -22.82 -16.80 -3.80
N ILE A 171 -21.51 -16.69 -4.03
CA ILE A 171 -20.66 -15.69 -3.40
C ILE A 171 -20.67 -14.43 -4.27
N LEU A 172 -21.58 -13.49 -3.98
CA LEU A 172 -21.71 -12.14 -4.57
C LEU A 172 -21.00 -11.92 -5.94
N ASP A 173 -21.48 -12.54 -7.01
CA ASP A 173 -20.88 -12.38 -8.33
C ASP A 173 -21.17 -11.00 -8.94
N GLY A 174 -20.11 -10.21 -9.13
CA GLY A 174 -19.89 -9.50 -10.39
C GLY A 174 -19.43 -10.50 -11.48
N PRO A 175 -19.65 -10.21 -12.78
CA PRO A 175 -19.91 -11.22 -13.80
C PRO A 175 -18.78 -12.25 -13.99
N ASN A 176 -19.08 -13.48 -13.56
CA ASN A 176 -18.84 -14.79 -14.18
C ASN A 176 -17.54 -14.99 -14.99
N GLU A 177 -16.53 -15.62 -14.38
CA GLU A 177 -15.55 -16.43 -15.12
C GLU A 177 -15.99 -17.89 -15.10
N SER A 178 -16.84 -18.28 -16.05
CA SER A 178 -17.04 -19.69 -16.38
C SER A 178 -15.99 -20.11 -17.41
N GLY A 179 -14.94 -20.79 -16.95
CA GLY A 179 -14.07 -21.57 -17.82
C GLY A 179 -14.84 -22.76 -18.40
N SER A 180 -14.85 -22.87 -19.74
CA SER A 180 -15.24 -24.08 -20.46
C SER A 180 -14.17 -24.39 -21.50
N GLN A 181 -13.49 -25.52 -21.32
CA GLN A 181 -12.78 -26.20 -22.39
C GLN A 181 -13.79 -26.85 -23.34
N GLY A 182 -13.59 -26.74 -24.66
CA GLY A 182 -13.97 -27.80 -25.59
C GLY A 182 -14.75 -27.40 -26.84
N THR A 183 -14.03 -27.46 -27.96
CA THR A 183 -14.46 -27.87 -29.32
C THR A 183 -15.07 -26.84 -30.26
N SER A 184 -14.44 -26.80 -31.44
CA SER A 184 -14.79 -26.07 -32.65
C SER A 184 -16.19 -26.39 -33.16
N ALA A 185 -16.97 -25.35 -33.45
CA ALA A 185 -17.99 -25.39 -34.48
C ALA A 185 -18.18 -23.99 -35.09
N THR A 186 -17.84 -23.90 -36.37
CA THR A 186 -18.06 -22.75 -37.24
C THR A 186 -19.56 -22.51 -37.43
N SER A 187 -20.07 -21.31 -37.16
CA SER A 187 -21.20 -20.78 -37.92
C SER A 187 -21.23 -19.27 -37.89
N GLN A 188 -21.17 -18.68 -39.08
CA GLN A 188 -21.35 -17.27 -39.37
C GLN A 188 -22.78 -16.80 -39.09
N GLN A 189 -22.91 -15.52 -38.73
CA GLN A 189 -23.94 -14.52 -39.12
C GLN A 189 -24.18 -13.55 -37.95
N SER A 190 -23.52 -12.39 -37.94
CA SER A 190 -23.91 -11.13 -38.60
C SER A 190 -25.04 -10.39 -37.88
N TRP A 191 -24.69 -9.28 -37.23
CA TRP A 191 -25.53 -8.08 -37.18
C TRP A 191 -24.64 -6.86 -37.38
N GLN A 192 -24.87 -6.17 -38.50
CA GLN A 192 -24.31 -4.88 -38.86
C GLN A 192 -25.10 -3.76 -38.18
N SER A 193 -24.42 -2.64 -37.88
CA SER A 193 -24.88 -1.24 -38.01
C SER A 193 -23.66 -0.36 -37.72
N GLN A 194 -22.93 0.09 -38.74
CA GLN A 194 -23.00 1.46 -39.32
C GLN A 194 -22.65 2.56 -38.31
N SER A 195 -21.82 3.57 -38.56
CA SER A 195 -20.81 3.95 -39.55
C SER A 195 -20.49 5.41 -39.19
N GLY A 196 -19.22 5.79 -39.12
CA GLY A 196 -18.81 7.17 -38.84
C GLY A 196 -17.33 7.35 -39.17
N ASN A 197 -17.08 7.69 -40.43
CA ASN A 197 -15.76 7.91 -41.02
C ASN A 197 -15.07 9.15 -40.42
N ASN A 198 -13.74 9.09 -40.27
CA ASN A 198 -12.85 9.92 -41.10
C ASN A 198 -11.38 9.49 -40.97
N ALA A 199 -10.73 9.47 -42.12
CA ALA A 199 -9.40 8.96 -42.39
C ALA A 199 -8.31 10.04 -42.25
N ALA A 200 -7.10 9.60 -41.93
CA ALA A 200 -5.82 9.97 -42.56
C ALA A 200 -4.75 9.04 -41.93
N ALA A 201 -4.22 8.05 -42.66
CA ALA A 201 -2.99 8.13 -43.48
C ALA A 201 -1.74 8.23 -42.56
N GLU A 202 -0.69 7.39 -42.62
CA GLU A 202 -0.08 6.61 -43.69
C GLU A 202 0.82 5.47 -43.12
N THR A 203 1.01 4.42 -43.95
CA THR A 203 2.26 3.63 -44.22
C THR A 203 3.14 3.15 -43.05
N GLY A 204 3.71 1.94 -43.01
CA GLY A 204 3.90 0.83 -43.95
C GLY A 204 4.63 -0.28 -43.16
N ASN A 205 4.22 -1.54 -43.33
CA ASN A 205 4.88 -2.55 -44.16
C ASN A 205 5.89 -3.46 -43.42
N SER A 206 5.61 -4.76 -43.54
CA SER A 206 6.52 -5.91 -43.55
C SER A 206 7.15 -6.43 -42.25
N GLY A 207 7.03 -7.74 -42.05
CA GLY A 207 7.92 -8.50 -41.17
C GLY A 207 7.33 -9.78 -40.61
N ASN A 208 7.17 -10.78 -41.47
CA ASN A 208 6.71 -12.13 -41.15
C ASN A 208 7.84 -13.00 -40.56
N THR A 209 7.48 -14.17 -40.03
CA THR A 209 8.28 -15.39 -39.72
C THR A 209 9.13 -15.37 -38.44
N ALA A 210 8.83 -16.17 -37.41
CA ALA A 210 8.79 -17.65 -37.27
C ALA A 210 10.14 -18.25 -36.84
N GLY A 211 10.10 -19.14 -35.84
CA GLY A 211 10.97 -20.32 -35.83
C GLY A 211 11.74 -20.63 -34.55
N ALA A 212 11.40 -21.80 -33.99
CA ALA A 212 12.24 -22.78 -33.27
C ALA A 212 12.71 -22.42 -31.83
N SER A 213 12.29 -23.16 -30.80
CA SER A 213 12.59 -24.57 -30.46
C SER A 213 14.02 -24.78 -29.98
N GLY A 214 14.16 -25.11 -28.69
CA GLY A 214 15.40 -25.59 -28.07
C GLY A 214 15.15 -26.26 -26.73
N ASN A 215 14.93 -27.58 -26.77
CA ASN A 215 14.93 -28.48 -25.62
C ASN A 215 16.35 -28.57 -25.00
N GLY A 216 16.44 -28.63 -23.68
CA GLY A 216 17.68 -28.91 -22.96
C GLY A 216 17.42 -29.46 -21.56
N VAL A 217 17.46 -30.79 -21.44
CA VAL A 217 17.34 -31.54 -20.19
C VAL A 217 18.73 -31.71 -19.57
N SER A 218 18.88 -31.53 -18.26
CA SER A 218 19.85 -32.27 -17.45
C SER A 218 19.50 -32.26 -15.96
N SER A 219 19.34 -33.47 -15.44
CA SER A 219 19.22 -33.90 -14.05
C SER A 219 20.59 -34.01 -13.37
N VAL A 220 20.70 -33.77 -12.05
CA VAL A 220 21.40 -34.60 -11.04
C VAL A 220 20.85 -34.25 -9.64
N ALA A 221 20.72 -35.27 -8.78
CA ALA A 221 20.13 -35.22 -7.44
C ALA A 221 21.15 -35.55 -6.31
N VAL A 222 20.68 -35.38 -5.05
CA VAL A 222 21.14 -35.99 -3.77
C VAL A 222 22.35 -35.26 -3.13
N SER A 223 22.44 -34.92 -1.83
CA SER A 223 22.03 -35.64 -0.60
C SER A 223 21.91 -34.75 0.65
N ARG A 224 21.35 -35.37 1.70
CA ARG A 224 21.01 -34.91 3.07
C ARG A 224 22.20 -34.93 4.04
N THR A 225 22.11 -34.15 5.12
CA THR A 225 22.41 -34.50 6.55
C THR A 225 22.08 -33.29 7.45
N THR A 226 21.02 -33.31 8.27
CA THR A 226 20.96 -33.62 9.73
C THR A 226 22.01 -32.94 10.62
N GLY A 227 21.51 -32.15 11.60
CA GLY A 227 22.25 -31.66 12.75
C GLY A 227 21.31 -30.94 13.74
N GLN A 228 20.80 -31.69 14.72
CA GLN A 228 19.93 -31.25 15.81
C GLN A 228 20.74 -31.29 17.11
N LEU A 229 20.70 -30.24 17.94
CA LEU A 229 20.99 -30.31 19.37
C LEU A 229 20.10 -29.33 20.15
N ALA A 230 19.37 -29.89 21.12
CA ALA A 230 18.69 -29.22 22.24
C ALA A 230 19.74 -28.69 23.25
N VAL A 231 19.46 -27.85 24.25
CA VAL A 231 18.62 -28.03 25.46
C VAL A 231 18.65 -26.70 26.24
N GLY A 232 17.60 -26.35 26.99
CA GLY A 232 17.76 -25.45 28.16
C GLY A 232 16.50 -24.74 28.67
N SER A 233 15.81 -25.35 29.62
CA SER A 233 14.63 -24.85 30.36
C SER A 233 14.93 -23.68 31.31
N GLY A 234 13.92 -22.84 31.60
CA GLY A 234 13.95 -21.86 32.70
C GLY A 234 12.63 -21.12 32.90
N SER A 235 12.02 -21.32 34.07
CA SER A 235 10.66 -20.98 34.49
C SER A 235 10.47 -19.61 35.16
N GLY A 236 9.25 -19.04 35.06
CA GLY A 236 8.52 -18.44 36.20
C GLY A 236 8.32 -16.91 36.24
N GLY A 237 7.04 -16.48 36.34
CA GLY A 237 6.63 -15.28 37.12
C GLY A 237 5.86 -14.16 36.39
N SER A 238 4.54 -14.13 36.53
CA SER A 238 3.63 -12.96 36.35
C SER A 238 3.45 -12.20 37.69
N PRO A 239 2.60 -11.14 37.80
CA PRO A 239 2.30 -10.00 36.93
C PRO A 239 2.36 -8.63 37.70
N VAL A 240 2.24 -7.50 36.99
CA VAL A 240 1.74 -6.24 37.59
C VAL A 240 0.76 -5.55 36.64
N THR A 241 -0.45 -5.34 37.15
CA THR A 241 -1.57 -4.56 36.62
C THR A 241 -1.44 -3.07 36.96
N VAL A 242 -1.77 -2.17 36.03
CA VAL A 242 -2.47 -0.90 36.35
C VAL A 242 -3.47 -0.58 35.24
N SER A 243 -4.66 -0.20 35.68
CA SER A 243 -5.90 0.05 34.95
C SER A 243 -6.26 1.54 34.93
N GLY A 244 -7.19 1.92 34.05
CA GLY A 244 -7.95 3.18 34.05
C GLY A 244 -7.67 4.02 32.79
N GLY A 245 -8.63 4.47 31.99
CA GLY A 245 -10.06 4.70 32.17
C GLY A 245 -10.38 5.98 31.39
N GLY A 246 -11.31 5.92 30.43
CA GLY A 246 -11.45 6.93 29.36
C GLY A 246 -12.20 8.21 29.75
N ASN A 247 -12.42 9.08 28.75
CA ASN A 247 -13.73 9.68 28.55
C ASN A 247 -13.93 10.21 27.12
N SER A 248 -15.17 10.06 26.66
CA SER A 248 -15.76 10.58 25.44
C SER A 248 -16.32 11.98 25.69
N GLY A 249 -16.38 12.82 24.64
CA GLY A 249 -17.02 14.13 24.70
C GLY A 249 -17.19 14.73 23.30
N THR A 250 -18.40 14.65 22.77
CA THR A 250 -18.91 15.41 21.62
C THR A 250 -19.50 16.76 22.06
N VAL A 251 -19.49 17.78 21.18
CA VAL A 251 -20.61 18.68 20.82
C VAL A 251 -20.10 19.93 20.05
N SER A 252 -20.97 20.40 19.15
CA SER A 252 -20.83 21.24 17.96
C SER A 252 -20.64 22.77 18.11
N SER A 253 -20.08 23.34 17.02
CA SER A 253 -20.39 24.58 16.30
C SER A 253 -20.96 25.84 17.00
N GLY A 254 -20.20 26.94 16.88
CA GLY A 254 -20.66 28.33 16.98
C GLY A 254 -19.49 29.29 16.66
N GLY A 255 -19.63 30.12 15.63
CA GLY A 255 -18.54 30.86 14.99
C GLY A 255 -17.87 31.94 15.86
N ASN A 256 -16.55 32.06 15.67
CA ASN A 256 -15.75 33.22 16.06
C ASN A 256 -14.66 33.42 14.99
N THR A 257 -14.41 34.67 14.57
CA THR A 257 -13.54 35.09 13.45
C THR A 257 -12.04 34.95 13.74
N SER A 258 -11.64 33.95 14.50
CA SER A 258 -10.25 33.58 14.74
C SER A 258 -9.93 32.34 13.92
N GLY A 259 -8.95 32.42 13.04
CA GLY A 259 -8.43 31.26 12.32
C GLY A 259 -8.03 30.16 13.30
N PRO A 260 -8.11 28.88 12.91
CA PRO A 260 -7.76 27.81 13.81
C PRO A 260 -6.26 27.88 14.13
N THR A 261 -5.93 27.83 15.41
CA THR A 261 -4.54 27.72 15.88
C THR A 261 -3.97 26.37 15.44
N SER A 262 -2.84 26.40 14.72
CA SER A 262 -2.12 25.18 14.36
C SER A 262 -1.57 24.49 15.62
N VAL A 263 -1.19 23.21 15.51
CA VAL A 263 -0.42 22.49 16.54
C VAL A 263 0.89 23.19 16.95
N ASN A 264 1.33 24.19 16.19
CA ASN A 264 2.52 25.02 16.47
C ASN A 264 2.20 26.36 17.16
N GLY A 265 0.93 26.63 17.50
CA GLY A 265 0.51 27.86 18.19
C GLY A 265 0.33 29.09 17.28
N ASP A 266 0.64 28.98 15.99
CA ASP A 266 0.47 30.07 15.02
C ASP A 266 -0.99 30.21 14.55
N ASN A 267 -1.43 31.46 14.38
CA ASN A 267 -2.73 31.79 13.77
C ASN A 267 -2.59 31.79 12.24
N MET A 268 -2.94 30.68 11.60
CA MET A 268 -2.81 30.49 10.15
C MET A 268 -4.20 30.59 9.49
N VAL A 269 -4.35 31.51 8.54
CA VAL A 269 -5.60 31.66 7.78
C VAL A 269 -5.49 30.79 6.52
N CYS A 270 -6.26 29.71 6.51
CA CYS A 270 -6.30 28.75 5.41
C CYS A 270 -7.65 28.74 4.74
N GLN A 271 -7.65 29.02 3.44
CA GLN A 271 -8.83 29.01 2.60
C GLN A 271 -8.60 28.09 1.40
N GLY A 272 -9.62 27.35 1.01
CA GLY A 272 -9.56 26.57 -0.21
C GLY A 272 -9.37 27.49 -1.41
N VAL A 273 -8.56 27.08 -2.40
CA VAL A 273 -8.52 27.78 -3.69
C VAL A 273 -9.86 27.70 -4.45
N ARG A 274 -10.76 26.83 -3.96
CA ARG A 274 -12.17 26.69 -4.35
C ARG A 274 -13.00 26.40 -3.09
N ASN A 275 -14.25 26.86 -3.03
CA ASN A 275 -15.11 26.75 -1.84
C ASN A 275 -15.27 25.32 -1.30
N SER A 276 -15.22 24.29 -2.15
CA SER A 276 -15.30 22.88 -1.72
C SER A 276 -14.08 22.40 -0.92
N LEU A 277 -12.99 23.17 -0.92
CA LEU A 277 -11.74 22.85 -0.25
C LEU A 277 -11.57 23.59 1.08
N ASP A 278 -12.47 24.51 1.44
CA ASP A 278 -12.33 25.34 2.64
C ASP A 278 -12.22 24.50 3.92
N THR A 279 -13.17 23.59 4.14
CA THR A 279 -13.18 22.69 5.31
C THR A 279 -11.95 21.78 5.33
N TRP A 280 -11.51 21.31 4.15
CA TRP A 280 -10.34 20.45 4.03
C TRP A 280 -9.05 21.20 4.35
N CYS A 281 -8.91 22.44 3.86
CA CYS A 281 -7.77 23.30 4.13
C CYS A 281 -7.69 23.69 5.61
N GLN A 282 -8.81 24.05 6.23
CA GLN A 282 -8.86 24.37 7.66
C GLN A 282 -8.40 23.20 8.53
N LEU A 283 -8.86 21.97 8.23
CA LEU A 283 -8.50 20.76 8.98
C LEU A 283 -7.02 20.39 8.82
N ASN A 284 -6.48 20.49 7.61
CA ASN A 284 -5.08 20.15 7.35
C ASN A 284 -4.12 21.21 7.90
N CYS A 285 -4.54 22.47 7.90
CA CYS A 285 -3.78 23.56 8.49
C CYS A 285 -3.63 23.46 10.00
N GLN A 286 -4.67 23.01 10.72
CA GLN A 286 -4.57 22.68 12.14
C GLN A 286 -3.45 21.66 12.40
N ARG A 287 -3.20 20.78 11.43
CA ARG A 287 -2.18 19.72 11.47
C ARG A 287 -0.84 20.14 10.84
N GLY A 288 -0.65 21.43 10.56
CA GLY A 288 0.59 21.98 10.01
C GLY A 288 0.80 21.72 8.53
N TYR A 289 -0.24 21.34 7.79
CA TYR A 289 -0.16 21.03 6.36
C TYR A 289 -1.01 22.00 5.53
N CYS A 290 -0.34 22.83 4.73
CA CYS A 290 -0.99 23.69 3.74
C CYS A 290 -0.35 23.53 2.35
N PRO A 291 -0.95 22.73 1.45
CA PRO A 291 -0.50 22.66 0.07
C PRO A 291 -1.08 23.82 -0.76
N ALA A 292 -0.20 24.63 -1.36
CA ALA A 292 -0.55 25.80 -2.19
C ALA A 292 -1.44 25.48 -3.40
N SER A 293 -1.47 24.21 -3.84
CA SER A 293 -2.32 23.75 -4.95
C SER A 293 -3.80 23.59 -4.58
N HIS A 294 -4.11 23.48 -3.29
CA HIS A 294 -5.46 23.26 -2.79
C HIS A 294 -5.90 24.36 -1.81
N CYS A 295 -4.93 25.01 -1.15
CA CYS A 295 -5.17 26.01 -0.13
C CYS A 295 -4.39 27.29 -0.42
N SER A 296 -5.07 28.43 -0.31
CA SER A 296 -4.44 29.73 -0.08
C SER A 296 -4.18 29.86 1.41
N CYS A 297 -2.92 29.98 1.80
CA CYS A 297 -2.53 30.11 3.20
C CYS A 297 -1.75 31.39 3.40
N THR A 298 -2.34 32.28 4.19
CA THR A 298 -1.69 33.51 4.64
C THR A 298 -1.33 33.34 6.11
N PRO A 299 -0.03 33.46 6.46
CA PRO A 299 0.35 33.62 7.85
C PRO A 299 -0.38 34.86 8.38
N GLY A 300 -1.23 34.70 9.40
CA GLY A 300 -1.66 35.86 10.18
C GLY A 300 -0.39 36.51 10.71
N GLN A 301 -0.23 37.82 10.52
CA GLN A 301 1.04 38.51 10.72
C GLN A 301 1.65 38.22 12.10
N TYR A 302 2.60 37.28 12.14
CA TYR A 302 3.55 37.08 13.22
C TYR A 302 4.92 37.36 12.66
N THR A 303 5.44 38.53 13.03
CA THR A 303 6.88 38.72 13.14
C THR A 303 7.36 37.78 14.24
N HIS A 304 8.34 36.92 13.95
CA HIS A 304 8.96 36.10 14.98
C HIS A 304 9.42 37.00 16.13
N ALA A 305 8.90 36.79 17.34
CA ALA A 305 9.29 37.55 18.54
C ALA A 305 10.74 37.26 19.00
N ASN A 306 11.46 36.39 18.30
CA ASN A 306 12.88 36.19 18.52
C ASN A 306 13.57 35.80 17.20
N PRO A 307 14.58 36.54 16.71
CA PRO A 307 15.35 36.14 15.54
C PRO A 307 16.14 34.88 15.88
N GLN A 308 15.66 33.70 15.45
CA GLN A 308 16.51 32.52 15.47
C GLN A 308 17.61 32.68 14.42
N PRO A 309 18.86 32.35 14.77
CA PRO A 309 19.97 32.41 13.81
C PRO A 309 19.68 31.49 12.63
N THR A 310 19.87 31.99 11.41
CA THR A 310 19.68 31.22 10.16
C THR A 310 20.92 30.42 9.76
N THR A 311 21.97 30.47 10.58
CA THR A 311 23.24 29.78 10.41
C THR A 311 23.39 28.65 11.43
N GLY A 312 24.27 27.68 11.16
CA GLY A 312 24.57 26.60 12.12
C GLY A 312 23.44 25.58 12.33
N CYS A 313 22.41 25.60 11.48
CA CYS A 313 21.24 24.74 11.61
C CYS A 313 21.56 23.25 11.42
N ARG A 314 21.03 22.41 12.29
CA ARG A 314 21.13 20.94 12.22
C ARG A 314 19.81 20.29 12.59
N GLY A 315 19.68 18.99 12.33
CA GLY A 315 18.52 18.23 12.76
C GLY A 315 18.32 18.31 14.27
N ALA A 316 17.07 18.44 14.71
CA ALA A 316 16.67 18.43 16.12
C ALA A 316 16.08 17.07 16.52
N GLY A 317 16.20 16.70 17.79
CA GLY A 317 15.60 15.48 18.33
C GLY A 317 16.00 14.22 17.55
N ILE A 318 15.02 13.42 17.13
CA ILE A 318 15.22 12.18 16.36
C ILE A 318 15.85 12.42 14.99
N TYR A 319 15.86 13.66 14.50
CA TYR A 319 16.42 14.04 13.20
C TYR A 319 17.89 14.44 13.27
N ALA A 320 18.46 14.58 14.46
CA ALA A 320 19.86 15.01 14.65
C ALA A 320 20.86 14.05 13.99
N ASP A 321 20.56 12.75 14.05
CA ASP A 321 21.45 11.68 13.58
C ASP A 321 21.03 11.08 12.23
N LEU A 322 19.93 11.56 11.64
CA LEU A 322 19.49 11.07 10.34
C LEU A 322 20.35 11.65 9.21
N PRO A 323 20.90 10.80 8.32
CA PRO A 323 21.68 11.25 7.18
C PRO A 323 20.90 12.28 6.33
N GLY A 324 21.55 13.41 6.05
CA GLY A 324 20.98 14.46 5.20
C GLY A 324 20.14 15.53 5.92
N TYR A 325 19.65 15.29 7.14
CA TYR A 325 18.83 16.29 7.86
C TYR A 325 19.60 17.56 8.22
N ASN A 326 20.90 17.46 8.50
CA ASN A 326 21.75 18.63 8.72
C ASN A 326 21.90 19.50 7.47
N ALA A 327 21.91 18.92 6.28
CA ALA A 327 21.92 19.69 5.03
C ALA A 327 20.54 20.30 4.76
N TRP A 328 19.47 19.54 5.00
CA TRP A 328 18.10 19.98 4.84
C TRP A 328 17.79 21.19 5.75
N CYS A 329 18.15 21.14 7.03
CA CYS A 329 17.93 22.24 7.97
C CYS A 329 18.70 23.50 7.57
N ARG A 330 19.96 23.40 7.12
CA ARG A 330 20.72 24.56 6.63
C ARG A 330 20.06 25.24 5.44
N SER A 331 19.54 24.46 4.49
CA SER A 331 18.91 25.00 3.28
C SER A 331 17.57 25.68 3.57
N ASN A 332 16.72 25.05 4.39
CA ASN A 332 15.37 25.54 4.66
C ASN A 332 15.36 26.72 5.63
N CYS A 333 16.18 26.67 6.69
CA CYS A 333 16.27 27.78 7.64
C CYS A 333 16.87 29.04 7.00
N ALA A 334 17.77 28.91 6.02
CA ALA A 334 18.26 30.04 5.21
C ALA A 334 17.16 30.68 4.34
N GLN A 335 16.08 29.96 4.07
CA GLN A 335 14.90 30.43 3.33
C GLN A 335 13.76 30.84 4.29
N HIS A 336 14.07 31.09 5.56
CA HIS A 336 13.10 31.45 6.61
C HIS A 336 12.06 30.36 6.93
N TYR A 337 12.33 29.10 6.55
CA TYR A 337 11.53 27.94 6.95
C TYR A 337 12.32 27.09 7.94
N CYS A 338 12.17 27.38 9.23
CA CYS A 338 12.97 26.75 10.29
C CYS A 338 12.10 26.15 11.41
N PRO A 339 11.42 25.02 11.16
CA PRO A 339 10.59 24.38 12.17
C PRO A 339 11.45 23.86 13.34
N SER A 340 11.17 24.33 14.55
CA SER A 340 11.92 24.01 15.78
C SER A 340 11.82 22.54 16.21
N SER A 341 10.81 21.81 15.69
CA SER A 341 10.63 20.37 15.89
C SER A 341 11.56 19.51 15.02
N LEU A 342 12.11 20.08 13.95
CA LEU A 342 12.94 19.39 12.96
C LEU A 342 14.36 19.94 12.93
N CYS A 343 14.54 21.23 13.24
CA CYS A 343 15.81 21.94 13.14
C CYS A 343 16.12 22.71 14.42
N VAL A 344 17.39 22.67 14.82
CA VAL A 344 17.96 23.54 15.85
C VAL A 344 19.10 24.34 15.22
N CYS A 345 19.10 25.65 15.41
CA CYS A 345 20.11 26.56 14.89
C CYS A 345 20.79 27.32 16.03
N THR A 346 22.06 27.65 15.83
CA THR A 346 22.92 28.31 16.82
C THR A 346 23.66 29.47 16.20
#